data_AF-A0A7J4NZZ7-F1
#
_entry.id   AF-A0A7J4NZZ7-F1
#
_cell.length_a   1.000
_cell.length_b   1.000
_cell.length_c   1.000
_cell.angle_alpha   90.00
_cell.angle_beta   90.00
_cell.angle_gamma   90.00
#
_symmetry.space_group_name_H-M   'P 1'
#
loop_
_entity.id
_entity.type
_entity.pdbx_description
1 polymer ?
#
loop_
_entity_poly.entity_id
_entity_poly.type
_entity_poly.pdbx_seq_one_letter_code
_entity_poly.pdbx_strand_id
1 'polypeptide(L)' 'MDVLSRFRGGLLGLAVGDALGAPVEFEPPGSFPPIMGYRGGGPFNLGAGDWTDDTSLA' A
#
# COMPACT_ATOMS: atom_id res chain seq x y z
N MET A 1 14.71 1.65 19.64
CA MET A 1 13.96 0.72 18.78
C MET A 1 14.38 -0.70 19.14
N ASP A 2 13.54 -1.41 19.88
CA ASP A 2 13.76 -2.83 20.14
C ASP A 2 13.52 -3.68 18.88
N VAL A 3 13.97 -4.93 18.93
CA VAL A 3 13.90 -5.88 17.80
C VAL A 3 12.44 -6.15 17.40
N LEU A 4 11.53 -6.28 18.36
CA LEU A 4 10.11 -6.56 18.08
C LEU A 4 9.46 -5.39 17.33
N SER A 5 9.81 -4.15 17.68
CA SER A 5 9.36 -2.95 16.96
C SER A 5 9.81 -2.93 15.50
N ARG A 6 10.99 -3.49 15.19
CA ARG A 6 11.48 -3.59 13.80
C ARG A 6 10.69 -4.62 12.99
N PHE A 7 10.42 -5.79 13.57
CA PHE A 7 9.61 -6.82 12.92
C PHE A 7 8.17 -6.37 12.67
N ARG A 8 7.54 -5.73 13.68
CA ARG A 8 6.22 -5.14 13.52
C ARG A 8 6.19 -4.05 12.45
N GLY A 9 7.19 -3.16 12.48
CA GLY A 9 7.33 -2.12 11.47
C GLY A 9 7.53 -2.68 10.06
N GLY A 10 8.22 -3.81 9.91
CA GLY A 10 8.37 -4.50 8.63
C GLY A 10 7.05 -5.01 8.07
N LEU A 11 6.29 -5.77 8.86
CA LEU A 11 4.99 -6.31 8.44
C LEU A 11 3.93 -5.22 8.21
N LEU A 12 3.84 -4.25 9.12
CA LEU A 12 2.92 -3.12 8.94
C LEU A 12 3.34 -2.23 7.77
N GLY A 13 4.65 -2.03 7.58
CA GLY A 13 5.19 -1.26 6.46
C GLY A 13 4.90 -1.89 5.10
N LEU A 14 4.91 -3.23 5.01
CA LEU A 14 4.46 -3.97 3.83
C LEU A 14 3.01 -3.62 3.50
N ALA A 15 2.09 -3.80 4.45
CA ALA A 15 0.66 -3.51 4.23
C ALA A 15 0.39 -2.03 3.92
N VAL A 16 1.14 -1.12 4.56
CA VAL A 16 1.07 0.32 4.26
C VAL A 16 1.53 0.62 2.83
N GLY A 17 2.62 0.00 2.38
CA GLY A 17 3.14 0.16 1.03
C GLY A 17 2.18 -0.35 -0.04
N ASP A 18 1.64 -1.55 0.19
CA ASP A 18 0.62 -2.18 -0.66
C ASP A 18 -0.62 -1.28 -0.80
N ALA A 19 -1.25 -0.88 0.31
CA ALA A 19 -2.43 -0.03 0.29
C ALA A 19 -2.20 1.38 -0.31
N LEU A 20 -0.98 1.93 -0.25
CA LEU A 20 -0.64 3.20 -0.91
C LEU A 20 -0.42 3.04 -2.42
N GLY A 21 0.09 1.88 -2.85
CA GLY A 21 0.43 1.59 -4.24
C GLY A 21 -0.75 1.08 -5.06
N ALA A 22 -1.63 0.25 -4.49
CA ALA A 22 -2.74 -0.41 -5.18
C ALA A 22 -3.63 0.55 -6.00
N PRO A 23 -3.95 1.78 -5.55
CA PRO A 23 -4.78 2.70 -6.33
C PRO A 23 -4.16 3.19 -7.65
N VAL A 24 -2.85 3.03 -7.84
CA VAL A 24 -2.13 3.40 -9.09
C VAL A 24 -1.47 2.23 -9.77
N GLU A 25 -1.87 1.02 -9.40
CA GLU A 25 -1.34 -0.16 -10.06
C GLU A 25 -1.61 -0.11 -11.57
N PHE A 26 -0.58 -0.44 -12.35
CA PHE A 26 -0.52 -0.34 -13.82
C PHE A 26 -0.54 1.08 -14.42
N GLU A 27 -0.49 2.14 -13.60
CA GLU A 27 -0.32 3.50 -14.12
C GLU A 27 1.16 3.83 -14.44
N PRO A 28 1.43 4.53 -15.56
CA PRO A 28 2.78 5.01 -15.86
C PRO A 28 3.33 5.97 -14.78
N PRO A 29 4.64 5.91 -14.46
CA PRO A 29 5.27 6.90 -13.59
C PRO A 29 5.03 8.33 -14.07
N GLY A 30 4.49 9.19 -13.19
CA GLY A 30 4.19 10.60 -13.49
C GLY A 30 2.82 10.85 -14.14
N SER A 31 2.00 9.82 -14.39
CA SER A 31 0.62 10.02 -14.88
C SER A 31 -0.40 10.28 -13.79
N PHE A 32 -0.04 10.10 -12.52
CA PHE A 32 -0.89 10.33 -11.35
C PHE A 32 -0.35 11.45 -10.45
N PRO A 33 -1.23 12.15 -9.71
CA PRO A 33 -0.82 13.07 -8.66
C PRO A 33 0.05 12.35 -7.60
N PRO A 34 1.00 13.04 -6.96
CA PRO A 34 1.80 12.46 -5.87
C PRO A 34 0.94 11.77 -4.81
N ILE A 35 1.39 10.61 -4.36
CA ILE A 35 0.73 9.86 -3.29
C ILE A 35 1.04 10.56 -1.96
N MET A 36 0.03 11.22 -1.40
CA MET A 36 0.15 11.97 -0.14
C MET A 36 -0.56 11.29 1.04
N GLY A 37 -1.26 10.18 0.79
CA GLY A 37 -2.03 9.42 1.77
C GLY A 37 -2.87 8.34 1.11
N TYR A 38 -3.70 7.67 1.90
CA TYR A 38 -4.61 6.65 1.39
C TYR A 38 -5.69 7.25 0.47
N ARG A 39 -5.90 6.58 -0.66
CA ARG A 39 -7.00 6.85 -1.60
C ARG A 39 -7.59 5.53 -2.05
N GLY A 40 -8.85 5.53 -2.46
CA GLY A 40 -9.47 4.39 -3.12
C GLY A 40 -9.25 4.39 -4.63
N GLY A 41 -9.82 3.41 -5.31
CA GLY A 41 -9.79 3.26 -6.77
C GLY A 41 -8.85 2.14 -7.22
N GLY A 42 -8.07 2.40 -8.26
CA GLY A 42 -7.21 1.40 -8.90
C GLY A 42 -7.97 0.32 -9.66
N PRO A 43 -7.26 -0.70 -10.15
CA PRO A 43 -7.82 -1.77 -11.00
C PRO A 43 -8.93 -2.58 -10.32
N PHE A 44 -8.89 -2.68 -9.00
CA PHE A 44 -9.82 -3.48 -8.19
C PHE A 44 -10.90 -2.63 -7.49
N ASN A 45 -10.92 -1.32 -7.73
CA ASN A 45 -11.85 -0.37 -7.10
C ASN A 45 -11.91 -0.50 -5.56
N LEU A 46 -10.73 -0.53 -4.94
CA LEU A 46 -10.55 -0.69 -3.50
C LEU A 46 -10.94 0.58 -2.72
N GLY A 47 -11.30 0.40 -1.45
CA GLY A 47 -11.43 1.49 -0.49
C GLY A 47 -10.08 2.09 -0.10
N ALA A 48 -10.11 3.28 0.50
CA ALA A 48 -8.88 3.91 0.99
C ALA A 48 -8.28 3.11 2.16
N GLY A 49 -7.06 2.60 1.98
CA GLY A 49 -6.38 1.79 2.99
C GLY A 49 -6.59 0.29 2.86
N ASP A 50 -7.44 -0.15 1.93
CA ASP A 50 -7.51 -1.55 1.53
C ASP A 50 -6.22 -1.95 0.79
N TRP A 51 -5.84 -3.20 0.94
CA TRP A 51 -4.60 -3.81 0.45
C TRP A 51 -4.91 -4.98 -0.50
N THR A 52 -3.88 -5.50 -1.19
CA THR A 52 -4.02 -6.51 -2.24
C THR A 52 -3.60 -7.91 -1.78
N ASP A 53 -3.39 -8.84 -2.72
CA ASP A 53 -2.92 -10.18 -2.40
C ASP A 53 -1.53 -10.21 -1.77
N ASP A 54 -0.69 -9.19 -1.98
CA ASP A 54 0.61 -9.02 -1.31
C ASP A 54 0.46 -9.12 0.22
N THR A 55 -0.47 -8.36 0.80
CA THR A 55 -0.76 -8.41 2.24
C THR A 55 -1.56 -9.65 2.64
N SER A 56 -2.33 -10.25 1.73
CA SER A 56 -3.04 -11.52 2.00
C SER A 56 -2.08 -12.70 2.20
N LEU A 57 -0.94 -12.68 1.49
CA LEU A 57 0.00 -13.80 1.43
C LEU A 57 1.18 -13.69 2.41
N ALA A 58 1.47 -12.48 2.90
CA ALA A 58 2.58 -12.18 3.80
C ALA A 58 2.32 -12.61 5.26
#